data_AF-E7RRP7-F1
#
_entry.id   AF-E7RRP7-F1
#
_cell.length_a   1.000
_cell.length_b   1.000
_cell.length_c   1.000
_cell.angle_alpha   90.00
_cell.angle_beta   90.00
_cell.angle_gamma   90.00
#
_symmetry.space_group_name_H-M   'P 1'
#
loop_
_entity.id
_entity.type
_entity.pdbx_description
1 polymer ?
#
loop_
_entity_poly.entity_id
_entity_poly.type
_entity_poly.pdbx_seq_one_letter_code
_entity_poly.pdbx_strand_id
1 'polypeptide(L)'
;MDFYFVYSSGGGAGDWNGIDRIFLQYMPKYFKDHILIKFGDIFFNHRSHTSIVKPKIWNTVDNVRKWVCDNTDDPVMLRPSNLIMDVGTTKMVSYITEKYDNINAEEIIWKFDDIMEKEQILDKYCSVINSSSIDNAVTFDIPNLFKVRTQSGNISRDLFSDTVNKRQLIDACIRYANITYRGTGKNTDKLLTIINVAWTNEDIEYYLSQLDYMPTKLGIGGLADYPKNKMQVRLQAMDNLLHLERFNKVHFLGCGGIAKAEIIKNTLGNNKCFSVDNTTAYNRAIDGNTKNTAFSGYFDYVTKKLIRITPDTYRKILKLHEAALEVAYFNMSDMKEILKGILLHQSGQSSSYTYECRARLIIHNFDVFRYNAR
;
A
#
# COMPACT_ATOMS: atom_id res chain seq x y z
N MET A 1 -2.19 10.36 -14.33
CA MET A 1 -1.86 9.16 -13.52
C MET A 1 -2.79 9.19 -12.33
N ASP A 2 -3.50 8.10 -12.08
CA ASP A 2 -4.42 8.02 -10.94
C ASP A 2 -3.68 7.79 -9.62
N PHE A 3 -4.28 8.20 -8.52
CA PHE A 3 -3.74 8.04 -7.19
C PHE A 3 -4.70 7.23 -6.32
N TYR A 4 -4.20 6.17 -5.68
CA TYR A 4 -4.98 5.25 -4.88
C TYR A 4 -4.84 5.52 -3.39
N PHE A 5 -5.96 5.62 -2.69
CA PHE A 5 -5.98 5.67 -1.23
C PHE A 5 -5.71 4.28 -0.66
N VAL A 6 -4.66 4.14 0.16
CA VAL A 6 -4.34 2.85 0.80
C VAL A 6 -5.19 2.70 2.05
N TYR A 7 -6.14 1.78 2.01
CA TYR A 7 -6.96 1.38 3.14
C TYR A 7 -6.39 0.11 3.77
N SER A 8 -5.93 0.22 5.01
CA SER A 8 -5.20 -0.83 5.74
C SER A 8 -5.80 -1.06 7.13
N SER A 9 -7.12 -0.94 7.25
CA SER A 9 -7.82 -1.29 8.50
C SER A 9 -7.46 -2.72 8.92
N GLY A 10 -6.92 -2.86 10.14
CA GLY A 10 -6.33 -4.11 10.65
C GLY A 10 -4.78 -4.17 10.71
N GLY A 11 -4.06 -3.10 10.36
CA GLY A 11 -2.58 -3.05 10.34
C GLY A 11 -1.87 -1.99 11.20
N GLY A 12 -2.55 -1.23 12.09
CA GLY A 12 -1.94 -0.06 12.75
C GLY A 12 -2.51 0.33 14.13
N ALA A 13 -1.85 1.30 14.78
CA ALA A 13 -1.95 1.73 16.19
C ALA A 13 -3.28 2.40 16.62
N GLY A 14 -4.43 1.89 16.17
CA GLY A 14 -5.77 2.42 16.46
C GLY A 14 -6.22 3.56 15.53
N ASP A 15 -5.31 4.13 14.75
CA ASP A 15 -5.61 5.21 13.78
C ASP A 15 -6.54 4.77 12.64
N TRP A 16 -6.52 3.49 12.26
CA TRP A 16 -7.45 2.94 11.28
C TRP A 16 -8.89 2.94 11.76
N ASN A 17 -9.13 2.69 13.04
CA ASN A 17 -10.46 2.84 13.63
C ASN A 17 -10.92 4.30 13.52
N GLY A 18 -9.98 5.26 13.56
CA GLY A 18 -10.26 6.67 13.29
C GLY A 18 -10.72 6.90 11.86
N ILE A 19 -10.02 6.32 10.87
CA ILE A 19 -10.42 6.37 9.45
C ILE A 19 -11.81 5.77 9.27
N ASP A 20 -12.07 4.59 9.82
CA ASP A 20 -13.36 3.89 9.72
C ASP A 20 -14.51 4.78 10.21
N ARG A 21 -14.37 5.40 11.40
CA ARG A 21 -15.38 6.31 11.97
C ARG A 21 -15.68 7.53 11.12
N ILE A 22 -14.69 8.10 10.44
CA ILE A 22 -14.85 9.34 9.67
C ILE A 22 -15.08 9.09 8.17
N PHE A 23 -14.98 7.85 7.71
CA PHE A 23 -14.87 7.53 6.29
C PHE A 23 -16.07 8.04 5.51
N LEU A 24 -17.29 7.71 5.96
CA LEU A 24 -18.53 8.10 5.30
C LEU A 24 -18.61 9.63 5.11
N GLN A 25 -18.31 10.39 6.16
CA GLN A 25 -18.46 11.84 6.22
C GLN A 25 -17.32 12.59 5.51
N TYR A 26 -16.07 12.16 5.70
CA TYR A 26 -14.91 12.97 5.35
C TYR A 26 -14.06 12.40 4.20
N MET A 27 -14.21 11.14 3.81
CA MET A 27 -13.42 10.59 2.70
C MET A 27 -13.84 11.26 1.37
N PRO A 28 -12.92 11.87 0.60
CA PRO A 28 -13.23 12.42 -0.71
C PRO A 28 -13.81 11.35 -1.65
N LYS A 29 -14.85 11.70 -2.42
CA LYS A 29 -15.46 10.80 -3.41
C LYS A 29 -14.42 10.12 -4.32
N TYR A 30 -13.42 10.89 -4.76
CA TYR A 30 -12.33 10.36 -5.59
C TYR A 30 -11.62 9.14 -4.96
N PHE A 31 -11.34 9.17 -3.65
CA PHE A 31 -10.69 8.05 -2.96
C PHE A 31 -11.64 6.89 -2.67
N LYS A 32 -12.94 7.14 -2.53
CA LYS A 32 -13.94 6.06 -2.50
C LYS A 32 -13.97 5.28 -3.83
N ASP A 33 -13.74 5.99 -4.94
CA ASP A 33 -13.66 5.39 -6.29
C ASP A 33 -12.28 4.75 -6.58
N HIS A 34 -11.20 5.19 -5.92
CA HIS A 34 -9.81 4.74 -6.14
C HIS A 34 -9.16 4.29 -4.83
N ILE A 35 -9.50 3.07 -4.42
CA ILE A 35 -9.05 2.49 -3.16
C ILE A 35 -8.14 1.29 -3.42
N LEU A 36 -7.06 1.19 -2.65
CA LEU A 36 -6.20 0.02 -2.58
C LEU A 36 -6.39 -0.60 -1.20
N ILE A 37 -6.68 -1.91 -1.18
CA ILE A 37 -6.85 -2.70 0.03
C ILE A 37 -5.78 -3.78 0.02
N LYS A 38 -5.26 -4.14 1.21
CA LYS A 38 -4.30 -5.23 1.35
C LYS A 38 -4.96 -6.47 1.94
N PHE A 39 -4.94 -7.58 1.21
CA PHE A 39 -5.42 -8.87 1.67
C PHE A 39 -4.78 -9.25 3.02
N GLY A 40 -3.46 -9.12 3.13
CA GLY A 40 -2.76 -9.39 4.38
C GLY A 40 -3.19 -8.49 5.55
N ASP A 41 -3.70 -7.28 5.31
CA ASP A 41 -4.22 -6.44 6.39
C ASP A 41 -5.53 -6.94 6.97
N ILE A 42 -6.38 -7.48 6.11
CA ILE A 42 -7.65 -8.09 6.49
C ILE A 42 -7.41 -9.42 7.19
N PHE A 43 -6.64 -10.30 6.57
CA PHE A 43 -6.61 -11.72 6.91
C PHE A 43 -5.43 -12.17 7.77
N PHE A 44 -4.32 -11.43 7.79
CA PHE A 44 -3.12 -11.83 8.54
C PHE A 44 -2.92 -11.03 9.82
N ASN A 45 -2.51 -11.73 10.88
CA ASN A 45 -1.98 -11.13 12.09
C ASN A 45 -0.63 -10.47 11.80
N HIS A 46 -0.38 -9.34 12.46
CA HIS A 46 0.94 -8.74 12.46
C HIS A 46 1.77 -9.34 13.60
N ARG A 47 2.87 -10.04 13.28
CA ARG A 47 3.84 -10.58 14.28
C ARG A 47 3.18 -11.37 15.42
N SER A 48 2.26 -12.27 15.10
CA SER A 48 1.70 -13.20 16.09
C SER A 48 2.63 -14.40 16.29
N HIS A 49 2.75 -14.91 17.51
CA HIS A 49 3.48 -16.16 17.78
C HIS A 49 2.61 -17.41 17.58
N THR A 50 1.29 -17.27 17.48
CA THR A 50 0.35 -18.41 17.49
C THR A 50 -0.18 -18.79 16.10
N SER A 51 -0.61 -17.81 15.31
CA SER A 51 -1.16 -18.04 13.97
C SER A 51 -0.94 -16.85 13.06
N ILE A 52 -0.59 -17.11 11.80
CA ILE A 52 -0.49 -16.09 10.76
C ILE A 52 -1.87 -15.56 10.36
N VAL A 53 -2.90 -16.41 10.30
CA VAL A 53 -4.26 -15.99 9.91
C VAL A 53 -5.05 -15.46 11.10
N LYS A 54 -6.00 -14.56 10.84
CA LYS A 54 -7.01 -14.08 11.79
C LYS A 54 -8.24 -15.00 11.70
N PRO A 55 -8.43 -16.01 12.58
CA PRO A 55 -9.36 -17.10 12.30
C PRO A 55 -10.81 -16.65 12.13
N LYS A 56 -11.26 -15.69 12.95
CA LYS A 56 -12.60 -15.12 12.82
C LYS A 56 -12.81 -14.48 11.44
N ILE A 57 -11.91 -13.59 11.04
CA ILE A 57 -11.99 -12.89 9.75
C ILE A 57 -11.82 -13.85 8.58
N TRP A 58 -10.91 -14.82 8.70
CA TRP A 58 -10.67 -15.88 7.70
C TRP A 58 -11.95 -16.65 7.35
N ASN A 59 -12.74 -16.98 8.37
CA ASN A 59 -13.94 -17.80 8.22
C ASN A 59 -15.20 -17.01 7.89
N THR A 60 -15.24 -15.70 8.17
CA THR A 60 -16.47 -14.90 8.00
C THR A 60 -16.40 -13.87 6.87
N VAL A 61 -15.20 -13.52 6.40
CA VAL A 61 -15.04 -12.50 5.35
C VAL A 61 -14.76 -13.17 4.03
N ASP A 62 -15.78 -13.15 3.18
CA ASP A 62 -15.70 -13.71 1.83
C ASP A 62 -15.75 -12.60 0.80
N ASN A 63 -16.40 -11.48 1.11
CA ASN A 63 -16.50 -10.32 0.23
C ASN A 63 -15.87 -9.10 0.90
N VAL A 64 -14.77 -8.60 0.33
CA VAL A 64 -14.01 -7.47 0.91
C VAL A 64 -14.69 -6.12 0.69
N ARG A 65 -15.50 -5.96 -0.36
CA ARG A 65 -16.28 -4.73 -0.57
C ARG A 65 -17.32 -4.60 0.53
N LYS A 66 -18.00 -5.69 0.85
CA LYS A 66 -18.91 -5.78 1.98
C LYS A 66 -18.18 -5.55 3.30
N TRP A 67 -17.02 -6.17 3.50
CA TRP A 67 -16.24 -5.96 4.72
C TRP A 67 -15.84 -4.49 4.93
N VAL A 68 -15.39 -3.78 3.88
CA VAL A 68 -15.13 -2.33 4.00
C VAL A 68 -16.41 -1.58 4.28
N CYS A 69 -17.49 -1.85 3.53
CA CYS A 69 -18.80 -1.21 3.73
C CYS A 69 -19.28 -1.34 5.19
N ASP A 70 -19.16 -2.53 5.76
CA ASP A 70 -19.61 -2.82 7.13
C ASP A 70 -18.71 -2.13 8.18
N ASN A 71 -17.44 -1.86 7.88
CA ASN A 71 -16.54 -1.14 8.78
C ASN A 71 -16.67 0.38 8.70
N THR A 72 -17.01 0.90 7.51
CA THR A 72 -17.05 2.34 7.24
C THR A 72 -18.45 2.93 7.22
N ASP A 73 -19.47 2.07 7.35
CA ASP A 73 -20.88 2.38 7.14
C ASP A 73 -21.16 3.09 5.79
N ASP A 74 -20.33 2.83 4.77
CA ASP A 74 -20.43 3.47 3.46
C ASP A 74 -20.87 2.50 2.34
N PRO A 75 -22.15 2.53 1.93
CA PRO A 75 -22.68 1.63 0.92
C PRO A 75 -22.11 1.87 -0.48
N VAL A 76 -21.40 2.98 -0.72
CA VAL A 76 -20.72 3.18 -2.00
C VAL A 76 -19.67 2.10 -2.25
N MET A 77 -19.12 1.51 -1.19
CA MET A 77 -18.10 0.46 -1.29
C MET A 77 -18.59 -0.83 -1.91
N LEU A 78 -19.91 -1.08 -1.89
CA LEU A 78 -20.54 -2.23 -2.54
C LEU A 78 -20.63 -2.09 -4.05
N ARG A 79 -20.52 -0.87 -4.58
CA ARG A 79 -20.59 -0.61 -6.03
C ARG A 79 -19.27 -1.03 -6.69
N PRO A 80 -19.28 -1.35 -7.99
CA PRO A 80 -18.06 -1.48 -8.76
C PRO A 80 -17.27 -0.17 -8.70
N SER A 81 -16.16 -0.19 -7.96
CA SER A 81 -15.16 0.88 -7.91
C SER A 81 -13.85 0.39 -8.50
N ASN A 82 -12.95 1.30 -8.86
CA ASN A 82 -11.59 0.99 -9.25
C ASN A 82 -10.81 0.56 -8.00
N LEU A 83 -11.10 -0.64 -7.49
CA LEU A 83 -10.47 -1.24 -6.33
C LEU A 83 -9.25 -2.04 -6.77
N ILE A 84 -8.12 -1.82 -6.10
CA ILE A 84 -6.93 -2.68 -6.20
C ILE A 84 -6.85 -3.53 -4.94
N MET A 85 -6.68 -4.84 -5.13
CA MET A 85 -6.38 -5.76 -4.04
C MET A 85 -4.89 -6.09 -4.06
N ASP A 86 -4.11 -5.42 -3.24
CA ASP A 86 -2.73 -5.79 -2.95
C ASP A 86 -2.70 -7.02 -2.03
N VAL A 87 -1.63 -7.82 -2.11
CA VAL A 87 -1.50 -9.08 -1.38
C VAL A 87 -1.02 -8.86 0.06
N GLY A 88 -0.20 -7.84 0.31
CA GLY A 88 0.29 -7.52 1.66
C GLY A 88 1.19 -8.59 2.29
N THR A 89 1.96 -9.31 1.47
CA THR A 89 2.82 -10.46 1.79
C THR A 89 3.94 -10.16 2.79
N THR A 90 4.28 -8.88 3.01
CA THR A 90 5.23 -8.43 4.04
C THR A 90 4.89 -8.92 5.46
N LYS A 91 3.60 -9.12 5.78
CA LYS A 91 3.17 -9.68 7.06
C LYS A 91 3.54 -11.15 7.23
N MET A 92 3.51 -11.94 6.16
CA MET A 92 3.92 -13.34 6.19
C MET A 92 5.42 -13.46 6.43
N VAL A 93 6.23 -12.69 5.69
CA VAL A 93 7.68 -12.70 5.92
C VAL A 93 8.01 -12.19 7.32
N SER A 94 7.31 -11.15 7.80
CA SER A 94 7.46 -10.67 9.19
C SER A 94 7.13 -11.77 10.21
N TYR A 95 6.05 -12.53 10.01
CA TYR A 95 5.67 -13.66 10.87
C TYR A 95 6.74 -14.75 10.91
N ILE A 96 7.29 -15.13 9.74
CA ILE A 96 8.36 -16.12 9.65
C ILE A 96 9.59 -15.64 10.44
N THR A 97 10.06 -14.41 10.19
CA THR A 97 11.27 -13.89 10.85
C THR A 97 11.13 -13.60 12.34
N GLU A 98 9.90 -13.49 12.86
CA GLU A 98 9.62 -13.38 14.29
C GLU A 98 9.62 -14.75 14.98
N LYS A 99 9.27 -15.81 14.26
CA LYS A 99 9.16 -17.17 14.80
C LYS A 99 10.47 -17.96 14.70
N TYR A 100 11.31 -17.63 13.73
CA TYR A 100 12.56 -18.33 13.44
C TYR A 100 13.74 -17.35 13.50
N ASP A 101 14.56 -17.49 14.54
CA ASP A 101 15.81 -16.77 14.65
C ASP A 101 16.84 -17.29 13.65
N ASN A 102 17.64 -16.38 13.07
CA ASN A 102 18.75 -16.69 12.14
C ASN A 102 18.38 -17.50 10.89
N ILE A 103 17.12 -17.47 10.46
CA ILE A 103 16.65 -18.11 9.22
C ILE A 103 17.26 -17.44 7.98
N ASN A 104 17.74 -18.26 7.03
CA ASN A 104 18.32 -17.77 5.79
C ASN A 104 17.27 -17.55 4.68
N ALA A 105 17.70 -16.97 3.55
CA ALA A 105 16.85 -16.61 2.42
C ALA A 105 16.05 -17.79 1.86
N GLU A 106 16.72 -18.91 1.60
CA GLU A 106 16.11 -20.11 1.06
C GLU A 106 15.07 -20.63 2.05
N GLU A 107 15.44 -20.81 3.32
CA GLU A 107 14.52 -21.27 4.36
C GLU A 107 13.28 -20.38 4.51
N ILE A 108 13.41 -19.06 4.33
CA ILE A 108 12.26 -18.14 4.30
C ILE A 108 11.32 -18.48 3.14
N ILE A 109 11.84 -18.72 1.93
CA ILE A 109 11.04 -19.08 0.76
C ILE A 109 10.30 -20.39 1.02
N TRP A 110 10.99 -21.42 1.50
CA TRP A 110 10.37 -22.71 1.85
C TRP A 110 9.28 -22.57 2.91
N LYS A 111 9.51 -21.78 3.97
CA LYS A 111 8.49 -21.52 5.00
C LYS A 111 7.33 -20.69 4.47
N PHE A 112 7.57 -19.80 3.54
CA PHE A 112 6.52 -19.04 2.88
C PHE A 112 5.62 -19.98 2.08
N ASP A 113 6.20 -20.86 1.26
CA ASP A 113 5.48 -21.89 0.49
C ASP A 113 4.67 -22.81 1.42
N ASP A 114 5.28 -23.35 2.48
CA ASP A 114 4.61 -24.22 3.48
C ASP A 114 3.38 -23.52 4.10
N ILE A 115 3.50 -22.25 4.45
CA ILE A 115 2.37 -21.47 4.98
C ILE A 115 1.28 -21.26 3.93
N MET A 116 1.67 -20.93 2.68
CA MET A 116 0.72 -20.72 1.58
C MET A 116 -0.15 -21.96 1.35
N GLU A 117 0.47 -23.15 1.37
CA GLU A 117 -0.20 -24.43 1.19
C GLU A 117 -1.03 -24.82 2.41
N LYS A 118 -0.42 -24.83 3.60
CA LYS A 118 -1.08 -25.27 4.84
C LYS A 118 -2.32 -24.46 5.19
N GLU A 119 -2.24 -23.13 5.01
CA GLU A 119 -3.34 -22.22 5.32
C GLU A 119 -4.25 -21.97 4.10
N GLN A 120 -3.98 -22.62 2.95
CA GLN A 120 -4.76 -22.48 1.70
C GLN A 120 -4.93 -21.00 1.27
N ILE A 121 -3.84 -20.24 1.31
CA ILE A 121 -3.88 -18.79 1.15
C ILE A 121 -4.33 -18.36 -0.24
N LEU A 122 -3.80 -19.02 -1.28
CA LEU A 122 -4.17 -18.70 -2.66
C LEU A 122 -5.63 -19.04 -2.97
N ASP A 123 -6.16 -20.11 -2.38
CA ASP A 123 -7.58 -20.48 -2.55
C ASP A 123 -8.49 -19.45 -1.90
N LYS A 124 -8.18 -19.02 -0.66
CA LYS A 124 -8.93 -17.94 -0.02
C LYS A 124 -8.83 -16.64 -0.81
N TYR A 125 -7.64 -16.30 -1.32
CA TYR A 125 -7.43 -15.12 -2.15
C TYR A 125 -8.28 -15.14 -3.42
N CYS A 126 -8.24 -16.25 -4.17
CA CYS A 126 -9.05 -16.44 -5.38
C CYS A 126 -10.55 -16.37 -5.09
N SER A 127 -11.00 -17.03 -4.01
CA SER A 127 -12.39 -16.98 -3.57
C SER A 127 -12.83 -15.53 -3.32
N VAL A 128 -12.03 -14.76 -2.58
CA VAL A 128 -12.30 -13.35 -2.26
C VAL A 128 -12.33 -12.47 -3.51
N ILE A 129 -11.40 -12.66 -4.45
CA ILE A 129 -11.40 -11.93 -5.73
C ILE A 129 -12.72 -12.14 -6.46
N ASN A 130 -13.16 -13.40 -6.57
CA ASN A 130 -14.34 -13.77 -7.33
C ASN A 130 -15.62 -13.26 -6.68
N SER A 131 -15.81 -13.52 -5.39
CA SER A 131 -17.00 -13.10 -4.62
C SER A 131 -17.12 -11.58 -4.47
N SER A 132 -16.00 -10.85 -4.49
CA SER A 132 -15.98 -9.39 -4.37
C SER A 132 -15.95 -8.67 -5.71
N SER A 133 -15.90 -9.42 -6.82
CA SER A 133 -15.76 -8.88 -8.19
C SER A 133 -14.59 -7.89 -8.28
N ILE A 134 -13.39 -8.35 -7.93
CA ILE A 134 -12.16 -7.56 -8.05
C ILE A 134 -11.54 -7.77 -9.42
N ASP A 135 -11.33 -6.67 -10.14
CA ASP A 135 -10.71 -6.68 -11.48
C ASP A 135 -9.23 -6.27 -11.46
N ASN A 136 -8.68 -5.89 -10.30
CA ASN A 136 -7.29 -5.46 -10.18
C ASN A 136 -6.64 -6.11 -8.96
N ALA A 137 -6.58 -7.44 -8.95
CA ALA A 137 -5.95 -8.23 -7.90
C ALA A 137 -4.46 -8.47 -8.21
N VAL A 138 -3.58 -8.00 -7.34
CA VAL A 138 -2.14 -8.16 -7.50
C VAL A 138 -1.75 -9.63 -7.32
N THR A 139 -0.93 -10.18 -8.21
CA THR A 139 -0.42 -11.55 -8.01
C THR A 139 0.60 -11.58 -6.88
N PHE A 140 0.64 -12.66 -6.10
CA PHE A 140 1.55 -12.80 -4.96
C PHE A 140 3.02 -12.73 -5.36
N ASP A 141 3.79 -12.05 -4.51
CA ASP A 141 5.26 -12.07 -4.49
C ASP A 141 5.77 -12.42 -3.08
N ILE A 142 7.06 -12.72 -2.99
CA ILE A 142 7.76 -12.81 -1.70
C ILE A 142 8.61 -11.55 -1.56
N PRO A 143 8.20 -10.58 -0.72
CA PRO A 143 8.86 -9.29 -0.64
C PRO A 143 10.13 -9.40 0.19
N ASN A 144 11.15 -8.63 -0.21
CA ASN A 144 12.31 -8.43 0.64
C ASN A 144 11.93 -7.57 1.86
N LEU A 145 12.33 -7.99 3.07
CA LEU A 145 12.01 -7.24 4.30
C LEU A 145 12.93 -6.03 4.48
N PHE A 146 12.74 -5.02 3.64
CA PHE A 146 13.57 -3.84 3.74
C PHE A 146 13.23 -2.94 4.94
N LYS A 147 12.05 -3.12 5.54
CA LYS A 147 11.62 -2.29 6.67
C LYS A 147 10.54 -2.97 7.49
N VAL A 148 10.95 -3.68 8.54
CA VAL A 148 10.03 -3.94 9.65
C VAL A 148 10.47 -3.07 10.82
N ARG A 149 9.65 -2.07 11.15
CA ARG A 149 9.77 -1.37 12.43
C ARG A 149 9.46 -2.40 13.51
N THR A 150 10.47 -2.83 14.27
CA THR A 150 10.24 -3.63 15.47
C THR A 150 10.00 -2.67 16.65
N GLN A 151 9.37 -3.13 17.73
CA GLN A 151 9.35 -2.36 18.98
C GLN A 151 10.77 -2.21 19.59
N SER A 152 11.71 -3.04 19.15
CA SER A 152 13.13 -3.05 19.53
C SER A 152 14.07 -2.26 18.60
N GLY A 153 13.55 -1.56 17.58
CA GLY A 153 14.34 -0.75 16.65
C GLY A 153 14.02 -0.96 15.17
N ASN A 154 14.79 -0.30 14.30
CA ASN A 154 14.73 -0.57 12.86
C ASN A 154 15.70 -1.71 12.54
N ILE A 155 15.19 -2.89 12.16
CA ILE A 155 16.02 -3.92 11.56
C ILE A 155 15.76 -3.87 10.06
N SER A 156 16.72 -3.30 9.32
CA SER A 156 16.78 -3.45 7.87
C SER A 156 17.45 -4.78 7.58
N ARG A 157 16.71 -5.76 7.06
CA ARG A 157 17.31 -7.02 6.59
C ARG A 157 17.12 -7.09 5.09
N ASP A 158 18.19 -6.86 4.34
CA ASP A 158 18.21 -7.31 2.95
C ASP A 158 18.36 -8.84 2.99
N LEU A 159 17.21 -9.53 2.99
CA LEU A 159 17.14 -10.98 3.17
C LEU A 159 17.49 -11.73 1.88
N PHE A 160 17.49 -11.04 0.73
CA PHE A 160 17.56 -11.66 -0.60
C PHE A 160 18.63 -10.99 -1.48
N SER A 161 19.85 -10.84 -0.95
CA SER A 161 20.95 -10.13 -1.59
C SER A 161 21.78 -10.96 -2.60
N ASP A 162 21.54 -12.28 -2.68
CA ASP A 162 22.24 -13.20 -3.59
C ASP A 162 21.44 -13.50 -4.87
N THR A 163 22.13 -13.64 -6.00
CA THR A 163 21.56 -13.94 -7.32
C THR A 163 20.87 -15.30 -7.36
N VAL A 164 21.33 -16.29 -6.58
CA VAL A 164 20.70 -17.61 -6.47
C VAL A 164 19.27 -17.52 -5.94
N ASN A 165 19.07 -16.72 -4.88
CA ASN A 165 17.76 -16.51 -4.26
C ASN A 165 16.80 -15.75 -5.20
N LYS A 166 17.33 -14.86 -6.04
CA LYS A 166 16.52 -14.08 -7.00
C LYS A 166 15.73 -15.00 -7.94
N ARG A 167 16.35 -16.06 -8.46
CA ARG A 167 15.67 -16.99 -9.38
C ARG A 167 14.55 -17.76 -8.69
N GLN A 168 14.81 -18.28 -7.49
CA GLN A 168 13.81 -19.00 -6.69
C GLN A 168 12.60 -18.10 -6.35
N LEU A 169 12.84 -16.82 -6.04
CA LEU A 169 11.76 -15.85 -5.81
C LEU A 169 10.92 -15.63 -7.07
N ILE A 170 11.56 -15.48 -8.23
CA ILE A 170 10.84 -15.35 -9.51
C ILE A 170 10.02 -16.62 -9.79
N ASP A 171 10.59 -17.80 -9.57
CA ASP A 171 9.89 -19.08 -9.75
C ASP A 171 8.68 -19.21 -8.80
N ALA A 172 8.79 -18.75 -7.55
CA ALA A 172 7.65 -18.68 -6.63
C ALA A 172 6.56 -17.73 -7.15
N CYS A 173 6.93 -16.53 -7.62
CA CYS A 173 6.01 -15.59 -8.25
C CYS A 173 5.30 -16.20 -9.46
N ILE A 174 6.00 -16.99 -10.30
CA ILE A 174 5.41 -17.70 -11.44
C ILE A 174 4.34 -18.67 -10.94
N ARG A 175 4.69 -19.53 -9.99
CA ARG A 175 3.75 -20.52 -9.42
C ARG A 175 2.50 -19.85 -8.89
N TYR A 176 2.65 -18.81 -8.06
CA TYR A 176 1.51 -18.14 -7.45
C TYR A 176 0.65 -17.38 -8.47
N ALA A 177 1.27 -16.73 -9.45
CA ALA A 177 0.55 -16.05 -10.53
C ALA A 177 -0.29 -17.04 -11.36
N ASN A 178 0.28 -18.19 -11.72
CA ASN A 178 -0.42 -19.23 -12.49
C ASN A 178 -1.54 -19.91 -11.68
N ILE A 179 -1.33 -20.17 -10.39
CA ILE A 179 -2.40 -20.67 -9.50
C ILE A 179 -3.54 -19.65 -9.42
N THR A 180 -3.21 -18.37 -9.20
CA THR A 180 -4.22 -17.30 -9.09
C THR A 180 -5.00 -17.11 -10.39
N TYR A 181 -4.32 -17.16 -11.54
CA TYR A 181 -4.97 -17.13 -12.85
C TYR A 181 -5.98 -18.27 -13.02
N ARG A 182 -5.59 -19.51 -12.68
CA ARG A 182 -6.53 -20.65 -12.74
C ARG A 182 -7.69 -20.49 -11.74
N GLY A 183 -7.41 -20.10 -10.50
CA GLY A 183 -8.41 -19.93 -9.44
C GLY A 183 -9.39 -18.77 -9.66
N THR A 184 -9.04 -17.80 -10.51
CA THR A 184 -9.91 -16.69 -10.91
C THR A 184 -10.71 -16.98 -12.19
N GLY A 185 -10.72 -18.23 -12.65
CA GLY A 185 -11.45 -18.68 -13.82
C GLY A 185 -10.72 -18.42 -15.14
N LYS A 186 -9.38 -18.35 -15.11
CA LYS A 186 -8.52 -18.05 -16.27
C LYS A 186 -8.84 -16.69 -16.91
N ASN A 187 -9.17 -15.71 -16.07
CA ASN A 187 -9.47 -14.36 -16.53
C ASN A 187 -8.30 -13.42 -16.22
N THR A 188 -7.51 -13.10 -17.24
CA THR A 188 -6.34 -12.21 -17.13
C THR A 188 -6.71 -10.80 -16.71
N ASP A 189 -7.90 -10.32 -17.08
CA ASP A 189 -8.36 -8.97 -16.77
C ASP A 189 -8.66 -8.78 -15.29
N LYS A 190 -8.70 -9.84 -14.48
CA LYS A 190 -8.79 -9.71 -13.02
C LYS A 190 -7.45 -9.42 -12.34
N LEU A 191 -6.34 -9.68 -13.03
CA LEU A 191 -5.02 -9.73 -12.42
C LEU A 191 -4.20 -8.49 -12.76
N LEU A 192 -3.52 -7.96 -11.75
CA LEU A 192 -2.36 -7.09 -11.87
C LEU A 192 -1.11 -7.94 -11.66
N THR A 193 -0.52 -8.43 -12.75
CA THR A 193 0.65 -9.30 -12.66
C THR A 193 1.85 -8.52 -12.13
N ILE A 194 2.47 -9.01 -11.05
CA ILE A 194 3.55 -8.33 -10.35
C ILE A 194 4.87 -8.43 -11.14
N ILE A 195 5.54 -7.29 -11.29
CA ILE A 195 6.93 -7.19 -11.74
C ILE A 195 7.67 -6.35 -10.71
N ASN A 196 8.87 -6.78 -10.34
CA ASN A 196 9.71 -5.99 -9.44
C ASN A 196 10.63 -5.06 -10.24
N VAL A 197 10.72 -3.80 -9.85
CA VAL A 197 11.62 -2.82 -10.49
C VAL A 197 13.10 -3.24 -10.41
N ALA A 198 13.48 -4.05 -9.43
CA ALA A 198 14.85 -4.54 -9.26
C ALA A 198 15.23 -5.69 -10.21
N TRP A 199 14.26 -6.34 -10.86
CA TRP A 199 14.54 -7.40 -11.83
C TRP A 199 15.22 -6.82 -13.08
N THR A 200 16.10 -7.59 -13.72
CA THR A 200 16.68 -7.22 -15.02
C THR A 200 15.66 -7.44 -16.14
N ASN A 201 16.02 -7.10 -17.38
CA ASN A 201 15.12 -7.37 -18.51
C ASN A 201 15.01 -8.89 -18.76
N GLU A 202 16.10 -9.63 -18.62
CA GLU A 202 16.14 -11.09 -18.76
C GLU A 202 15.29 -11.79 -17.70
N ASP A 203 15.30 -11.27 -16.46
CA ASP A 203 14.43 -11.77 -15.39
C ASP A 203 12.94 -11.57 -15.72
N ILE A 204 12.58 -10.41 -16.26
CA ILE A 204 11.20 -10.09 -16.67
C ILE A 204 10.78 -10.99 -17.83
N GLU A 205 11.60 -11.12 -18.86
CA GLU A 205 11.33 -11.98 -20.01
C GLU A 205 11.16 -13.43 -19.57
N TYR A 206 12.06 -13.93 -18.70
CA TYR A 206 11.90 -15.26 -18.13
C TYR A 206 10.57 -15.39 -17.39
N TYR A 207 10.28 -14.49 -16.44
CA TYR A 207 9.05 -14.50 -15.67
C TYR A 207 7.81 -14.57 -16.56
N LEU A 208 7.71 -13.67 -17.55
CA LEU A 208 6.59 -13.60 -18.47
C LEU A 208 6.48 -14.84 -19.37
N SER A 209 7.61 -15.43 -19.80
CA SER A 209 7.62 -16.63 -20.64
C SER A 209 7.09 -17.89 -19.94
N GLN A 210 7.07 -17.91 -18.60
CA GLN A 210 6.62 -19.05 -17.80
C GLN A 210 5.17 -18.89 -17.29
N LEU A 211 4.50 -17.77 -17.62
CA LEU A 211 3.10 -17.59 -17.25
C LEU A 211 2.17 -18.38 -18.18
N ASP A 212 1.12 -18.96 -17.61
CA ASP A 212 0.06 -19.67 -18.35
C ASP A 212 -0.86 -18.71 -19.14
N TYR A 213 -0.52 -17.41 -19.16
CA TYR A 213 -1.33 -16.34 -19.71
C TYR A 213 -0.47 -15.13 -20.08
N MET A 214 -1.00 -14.29 -20.97
CA MET A 214 -0.39 -13.00 -21.30
C MET A 214 -1.01 -11.91 -20.43
N PRO A 215 -0.23 -11.22 -19.57
CA PRO A 215 -0.77 -10.15 -18.73
C PRO A 215 -1.36 -9.00 -19.54
N THR A 216 -2.55 -8.52 -19.15
CA THR A 216 -3.17 -7.31 -19.71
C THR A 216 -3.01 -6.10 -18.79
N LYS A 217 -2.60 -6.33 -17.53
CA LYS A 217 -2.34 -5.30 -16.51
C LYS A 217 -1.12 -5.68 -15.67
N LEU A 218 -0.38 -4.69 -15.20
CA LEU A 218 0.84 -4.87 -14.42
C LEU A 218 0.80 -4.15 -13.07
N GLY A 219 1.29 -4.81 -12.02
CA GLY A 219 1.72 -4.17 -10.79
C GLY A 219 3.25 -4.04 -10.78
N ILE A 220 3.80 -2.85 -10.55
CA ILE A 220 5.24 -2.62 -10.45
C ILE A 220 5.62 -2.42 -8.99
N GLY A 221 6.26 -3.42 -8.38
CA GLY A 221 6.71 -3.42 -6.99
C GLY A 221 8.16 -2.97 -6.80
N GLY A 222 8.60 -2.89 -5.54
CA GLY A 222 10.00 -2.58 -5.16
C GLY A 222 10.42 -1.11 -5.28
N LEU A 223 9.48 -0.22 -5.65
CA LEU A 223 9.77 1.18 -5.94
C LEU A 223 10.14 2.00 -4.70
N ALA A 224 9.57 1.69 -3.53
CA ALA A 224 9.78 2.44 -2.29
C ALA A 224 11.26 2.56 -1.90
N ASP A 225 12.02 1.48 -2.08
CA ASP A 225 13.42 1.37 -1.68
C ASP A 225 14.40 1.46 -2.85
N TYR A 226 13.89 1.42 -4.10
CA TYR A 226 14.75 1.58 -5.27
C TYR A 226 15.46 2.95 -5.28
N PRO A 227 16.78 3.02 -5.54
CA PRO A 227 17.52 4.27 -5.52
C PRO A 227 16.97 5.28 -6.54
N LYS A 228 16.63 6.50 -6.09
CA LYS A 228 16.03 7.55 -6.94
C LYS A 228 16.90 7.86 -8.16
N ASN A 229 18.21 7.92 -7.99
CA ASN A 229 19.17 8.22 -9.05
C ASN A 229 19.29 7.11 -10.11
N LYS A 230 18.82 5.90 -9.83
CA LYS A 230 18.80 4.78 -10.79
C LYS A 230 17.41 4.54 -11.39
N MET A 231 16.37 5.09 -10.77
CA MET A 231 14.97 4.80 -11.09
C MET A 231 14.60 5.21 -12.51
N GLN A 232 15.03 6.38 -12.99
CA GLN A 232 14.75 6.82 -14.36
C GLN A 232 15.27 5.83 -15.40
N VAL A 233 16.57 5.48 -15.33
CA VAL A 233 17.19 4.54 -16.27
C VAL A 233 16.49 3.18 -16.24
N ARG A 234 16.15 2.69 -15.03
CA ARG A 234 15.45 1.41 -14.90
C ARG A 234 14.05 1.45 -15.52
N LEU A 235 13.27 2.50 -15.26
CA LEU A 235 11.94 2.67 -15.84
C LEU A 235 11.99 2.75 -17.37
N GLN A 236 12.96 3.48 -17.94
CA GLN A 236 13.17 3.51 -19.40
C GLN A 236 13.49 2.11 -19.96
N ALA A 237 14.35 1.35 -19.29
CA ALA A 237 14.66 -0.02 -19.72
C ALA A 237 13.44 -0.96 -19.63
N MET A 238 12.58 -0.80 -18.61
CA MET A 238 11.32 -1.55 -18.52
C MET A 238 10.35 -1.16 -19.63
N ASP A 239 10.23 0.12 -19.91
CA ASP A 239 9.31 0.63 -20.94
C ASP A 239 9.75 0.27 -22.36
N ASN A 240 11.06 0.29 -22.63
CA ASN A 240 11.59 -0.20 -23.90
C ASN A 240 11.33 -1.69 -24.12
N LEU A 241 11.29 -2.49 -23.05
CA LEU A 241 11.01 -3.92 -23.12
C LEU A 241 9.50 -4.21 -23.27
N LEU A 242 8.68 -3.54 -22.44
CA LEU A 242 7.28 -3.90 -22.25
C LEU A 242 6.30 -2.99 -23.00
N HIS A 243 6.72 -1.78 -23.36
CA HIS A 243 5.85 -0.70 -23.84
C HIS A 243 4.66 -0.49 -22.90
N LEU A 244 4.93 0.06 -21.71
CA LEU A 244 4.01 0.02 -20.56
C LEU A 244 2.65 0.67 -20.85
N GLU A 245 2.59 1.63 -21.77
CA GLU A 245 1.37 2.27 -22.24
C GLU A 245 0.38 1.33 -22.94
N ARG A 246 0.82 0.15 -23.42
CA ARG A 246 -0.01 -0.85 -24.09
C ARG A 246 -0.85 -1.69 -23.13
N PHE A 247 -0.52 -1.68 -21.85
CA PHE A 247 -1.29 -2.40 -20.83
C PHE A 247 -2.55 -1.61 -20.47
N ASN A 248 -3.64 -2.33 -20.20
CA ASN A 248 -4.91 -1.75 -19.76
C ASN A 248 -4.74 -0.97 -18.44
N LYS A 249 -3.80 -1.41 -17.60
CA LYS A 249 -3.43 -0.73 -16.35
C LYS A 249 -1.99 -1.06 -15.96
N VAL A 250 -1.25 -0.05 -15.51
CA VAL A 250 0.03 -0.22 -14.81
C VAL A 250 -0.07 0.49 -13.46
N HIS A 251 0.06 -0.25 -12.38
CA HIS A 251 0.00 0.28 -11.04
C HIS A 251 1.37 0.21 -10.36
N PHE A 252 1.92 1.36 -10.00
CA PHE A 252 3.21 1.50 -9.33
C PHE A 252 3.01 1.39 -7.80
N LEU A 253 3.22 0.18 -7.29
CA LEU A 253 2.95 -0.21 -5.90
C LEU A 253 3.93 0.47 -4.94
N GLY A 254 3.39 1.26 -4.01
CA GLY A 254 4.15 1.92 -2.96
C GLY A 254 5.30 2.77 -3.52
N CYS A 255 5.00 3.82 -4.28
CA CYS A 255 6.02 4.57 -5.01
C CYS A 255 7.05 5.30 -4.12
N GLY A 256 6.82 5.41 -2.81
CA GLY A 256 7.80 5.91 -1.85
C GLY A 256 7.88 7.43 -1.69
N GLY A 257 6.94 8.20 -2.27
CA GLY A 257 6.90 9.65 -2.08
C GLY A 257 6.50 10.44 -3.34
N ILE A 258 6.17 11.73 -3.16
CA ILE A 258 5.91 12.66 -4.28
C ILE A 258 7.07 12.67 -5.28
N ALA A 259 8.32 12.77 -4.78
CA ALA A 259 9.50 12.82 -5.64
C ALA A 259 9.67 11.59 -6.56
N LYS A 260 9.23 10.40 -6.13
CA LYS A 260 9.30 9.19 -6.96
C LYS A 260 8.13 9.09 -7.93
N ALA A 261 6.94 9.55 -7.53
CA ALA A 261 5.82 9.74 -8.45
C ALA A 261 6.18 10.72 -9.59
N GLU A 262 6.90 11.80 -9.28
CA GLU A 262 7.42 12.74 -10.27
C GLU A 262 8.43 12.09 -11.21
N ILE A 263 9.35 11.25 -10.71
CA ILE A 263 10.28 10.50 -11.56
C ILE A 263 9.52 9.60 -12.53
N ILE A 264 8.51 8.86 -12.06
CA ILE A 264 7.66 8.01 -12.91
C ILE A 264 7.01 8.85 -14.01
N LYS A 265 6.33 9.94 -13.63
CA LYS A 265 5.63 10.83 -14.57
C LYS A 265 6.57 11.48 -15.59
N ASN A 266 7.73 11.96 -15.16
CA ASN A 266 8.70 12.63 -16.04
C ASN A 266 9.40 11.64 -16.97
N THR A 267 9.51 10.37 -16.58
CA THR A 267 10.19 9.34 -17.36
C THR A 267 9.26 8.68 -18.37
N LEU A 268 8.03 8.33 -17.94
CA LEU A 268 7.08 7.52 -18.72
C LEU A 268 5.87 8.32 -19.21
N GLY A 269 5.80 9.61 -18.90
CA GLY A 269 4.66 10.47 -19.19
C GLY A 269 3.48 10.30 -18.23
N ASN A 270 2.40 11.03 -18.53
CA ASN A 270 1.19 11.06 -17.71
C ASN A 270 0.05 10.22 -18.31
N ASN A 271 0.29 8.91 -18.48
CA ASN A 271 -0.68 8.02 -19.14
C ASN A 271 -1.91 7.71 -18.26
N LYS A 272 -3.07 7.55 -18.90
CA LYS A 272 -4.35 7.22 -18.23
C LYS A 272 -4.35 5.82 -17.62
N CYS A 273 -3.60 4.88 -18.20
CA CYS A 273 -3.45 3.53 -17.67
C CYS A 273 -2.54 3.48 -16.43
N PHE A 274 -1.80 4.54 -16.13
CA PHE A 274 -0.87 4.57 -15.01
C PHE A 274 -1.55 5.02 -13.73
N SER A 275 -1.17 4.37 -12.62
CA SER A 275 -1.62 4.74 -11.29
C SER A 275 -0.54 4.47 -10.23
N VAL A 276 -0.61 5.18 -9.10
CA VAL A 276 0.33 5.04 -7.97
C VAL A 276 -0.43 4.97 -6.65
N ASP A 277 0.22 4.39 -5.65
CA ASP A 277 -0.15 4.55 -4.24
C ASP A 277 1.09 4.93 -3.40
N ASN A 278 0.85 5.38 -2.17
CA ASN A 278 1.89 5.34 -1.15
C ASN A 278 1.32 5.28 0.27
N THR A 279 2.14 4.74 1.18
CA THR A 279 1.87 4.73 2.62
C THR A 279 2.58 5.86 3.37
N THR A 280 3.40 6.68 2.70
CA THR A 280 4.12 7.81 3.31
C THR A 280 3.14 8.85 3.87
N ALA A 281 2.07 9.15 3.14
CA ALA A 281 1.02 10.08 3.58
C ALA A 281 0.44 9.67 4.95
N TYR A 282 0.11 8.37 5.09
CA TYR A 282 -0.34 7.78 6.35
C TYR A 282 0.74 7.86 7.43
N ASN A 283 1.91 7.28 7.16
CA ASN A 283 2.97 7.11 8.15
C ASN A 283 3.42 8.45 8.76
N ARG A 284 3.45 9.53 7.97
CA ARG A 284 3.83 10.85 8.48
C ARG A 284 2.74 11.54 9.28
N ALA A 285 1.46 11.31 8.96
CA ALA A 285 0.36 11.81 9.77
C ALA A 285 0.34 11.17 11.15
N ILE A 286 0.73 9.90 11.27
CA ILE A 286 0.68 9.14 12.53
C ILE A 286 2.00 9.11 13.31
N ASP A 287 3.08 9.72 12.82
CA ASP A 287 4.39 9.75 13.50
C ASP A 287 4.31 10.39 14.92
N GLY A 288 3.34 11.27 15.17
CA GLY A 288 3.19 11.96 16.45
C GLY A 288 2.77 11.04 17.58
N ASN A 289 3.52 11.04 18.68
CA ASN A 289 3.19 10.23 19.87
C ASN A 289 2.69 11.09 21.04
N THR A 290 2.07 10.43 22.01
CA THR A 290 1.47 11.05 23.20
C THR A 290 2.47 11.61 24.21
N LYS A 291 3.77 11.53 23.92
CA LYS A 291 4.86 11.98 24.78
C LYS A 291 5.62 13.17 24.18
N ASN A 292 5.16 13.73 23.05
CA ASN A 292 5.86 14.78 22.30
C ASN A 292 7.31 14.45 21.89
N THR A 293 7.71 13.17 21.84
CA THR A 293 9.07 12.79 21.39
C THR A 293 9.14 12.56 19.88
N ALA A 294 7.98 12.45 19.23
CA ALA A 294 7.83 12.46 17.79
C ALA A 294 6.57 13.25 17.41
N PHE A 295 6.55 13.82 16.21
CA PHE A 295 5.50 14.75 15.76
C PHE A 295 4.88 14.30 14.44
N SER A 296 3.56 14.41 14.38
CA SER A 296 2.76 14.24 13.17
C SER A 296 3.18 15.28 12.14
N GLY A 297 3.02 14.94 10.86
CA GLY A 297 3.48 15.75 9.76
C GLY A 297 2.36 16.18 8.83
N TYR A 298 2.35 17.47 8.51
CA TYR A 298 1.56 18.11 7.47
C TYR A 298 2.37 18.17 6.18
N PHE A 299 1.84 17.65 5.08
CA PHE A 299 2.38 17.95 3.75
C PHE A 299 1.72 19.20 3.18
N ASP A 300 2.55 20.07 2.61
CA ASP A 300 2.10 21.28 1.93
C ASP A 300 1.79 21.03 0.45
N TYR A 301 0.66 21.56 -0.04
CA TYR A 301 0.24 21.39 -1.44
C TYR A 301 1.24 21.96 -2.44
N VAL A 302 1.81 23.12 -2.14
CA VAL A 302 2.62 23.91 -3.08
C VAL A 302 4.07 23.46 -3.07
N THR A 303 4.70 23.50 -1.89
CA THR A 303 6.12 23.17 -1.74
C THR A 303 6.39 21.67 -1.67
N LYS A 304 5.34 20.85 -1.47
CA LYS A 304 5.42 19.38 -1.33
C LYS A 304 6.23 18.93 -0.10
N LYS A 305 6.63 19.88 0.77
CA LYS A 305 7.48 19.62 1.92
C LYS A 305 6.65 19.13 3.11
N LEU A 306 7.26 18.23 3.87
CA LEU A 306 6.75 17.79 5.16
C LEU A 306 7.11 18.83 6.24
N ILE A 307 6.11 19.28 6.99
CA ILE A 307 6.26 20.17 8.14
C ILE A 307 5.76 19.44 9.37
N ARG A 308 6.60 19.31 10.40
CA ARG A 308 6.22 18.71 11.68
C ARG A 308 5.28 19.64 12.43
N ILE A 309 4.18 19.09 12.95
CA ILE A 309 3.13 19.83 13.66
C ILE A 309 3.54 20.00 15.12
N THR A 310 3.92 21.22 15.47
CA THR A 310 4.29 21.67 16.81
C THR A 310 3.57 22.99 17.12
N PRO A 311 3.56 23.46 18.38
CA PRO A 311 3.02 24.78 18.69
C PRO A 311 3.64 25.91 17.83
N ASP A 312 4.94 25.83 17.57
CA ASP A 312 5.68 26.83 16.79
C ASP A 312 5.32 26.83 15.30
N THR A 313 5.03 25.65 14.73
CA THR A 313 4.70 25.54 13.31
C THR A 313 3.22 25.72 13.02
N TYR A 314 2.35 25.75 14.02
CA TYR A 314 0.89 25.87 13.88
C TYR A 314 0.46 27.04 12.97
N ARG A 315 0.91 28.26 13.27
CA ARG A 315 0.55 29.45 12.48
C ARG A 315 1.12 29.39 11.05
N LYS A 316 2.32 28.84 10.89
CA LYS A 316 2.95 28.66 9.59
C LYS A 316 2.14 27.70 8.72
N ILE A 317 1.72 26.57 9.27
CA ILE A 317 0.92 25.58 8.54
C ILE A 317 -0.41 26.20 8.12
N LEU A 318 -1.10 26.92 9.00
CA LEU A 318 -2.36 27.59 8.65
C LEU A 318 -2.20 28.59 7.50
N LYS A 319 -1.13 29.41 7.51
CA LYS A 319 -0.85 30.35 6.42
C LYS A 319 -0.58 29.64 5.08
N LEU A 320 0.15 28.53 5.12
CA LEU A 320 0.42 27.72 3.92
C LEU A 320 -0.86 27.07 3.38
N HIS A 321 -1.70 26.55 4.27
CA HIS A 321 -2.98 25.94 3.90
C HIS A 321 -3.96 26.98 3.34
N GLU A 322 -4.01 28.17 3.93
CA GLU A 322 -4.81 29.30 3.44
C GLU A 322 -4.44 29.68 2.00
N ALA A 323 -3.14 29.71 1.69
CA ALA A 323 -2.65 29.98 0.34
C ALA A 323 -2.96 28.85 -0.67
N ALA A 324 -3.39 27.67 -0.20
CA ALA A 324 -3.72 26.52 -1.02
C ALA A 324 -5.22 26.20 -1.08
N LEU A 325 -6.11 27.08 -0.58
CA LEU A 325 -7.54 26.80 -0.45
C LEU A 325 -8.26 26.50 -1.76
N GLU A 326 -7.75 26.98 -2.91
CA GLU A 326 -8.34 26.68 -4.21
C GLU A 326 -8.22 25.19 -4.60
N VAL A 327 -7.23 24.48 -4.03
CA VAL A 327 -6.92 23.09 -4.37
C VAL A 327 -7.07 22.14 -3.19
N ALA A 328 -7.04 22.67 -1.96
CA ALA A 328 -7.09 21.87 -0.75
C ALA A 328 -8.49 21.28 -0.51
N TYR A 329 -8.54 20.00 -0.14
CA TYR A 329 -9.80 19.34 0.20
C TYR A 329 -10.47 19.90 1.47
N PHE A 330 -9.69 20.16 2.52
CA PHE A 330 -10.20 20.69 3.79
C PHE A 330 -10.17 22.22 3.79
N ASN A 331 -11.19 22.85 4.36
CA ASN A 331 -11.21 24.31 4.52
C ASN A 331 -10.37 24.76 5.74
N MET A 332 -10.29 26.08 5.98
CA MET A 332 -9.54 26.63 7.11
C MET A 332 -10.10 26.24 8.49
N SER A 333 -11.41 26.07 8.61
CA SER A 333 -12.02 25.64 9.88
C SER A 333 -11.61 24.21 10.21
N ASP A 334 -11.73 23.32 9.21
CA ASP A 334 -11.30 21.93 9.31
C ASP A 334 -9.81 21.85 9.69
N MET A 335 -8.95 22.58 8.98
CA MET A 335 -7.52 22.50 9.23
C MET A 335 -7.14 23.02 10.64
N LYS A 336 -7.80 24.08 11.12
CA LYS A 336 -7.61 24.56 12.51
C LYS A 336 -7.99 23.48 13.53
N GLU A 337 -9.11 22.82 13.31
CA GLU A 337 -9.61 21.75 14.19
C GLU A 337 -8.65 20.55 14.18
N ILE A 338 -8.26 20.07 13.00
CA ILE A 338 -7.29 19.00 12.79
C ILE A 338 -6.02 19.31 13.58
N LEU A 339 -5.38 20.46 13.33
CA LEU A 339 -4.11 20.82 13.97
C LEU A 339 -4.23 20.91 15.50
N LYS A 340 -5.34 21.46 16.02
CA LYS A 340 -5.59 21.48 17.47
C LYS A 340 -5.71 20.07 18.04
N GLY A 341 -6.46 19.18 17.38
CA GLY A 341 -6.59 17.79 17.78
C GLY A 341 -5.26 17.03 17.77
N ILE A 342 -4.41 17.27 16.77
CA ILE A 342 -3.04 16.72 16.71
C ILE A 342 -2.20 17.19 17.90
N LEU A 343 -2.17 18.49 18.18
CA LEU A 343 -1.38 19.04 19.29
C LEU A 343 -1.88 18.50 20.64
N LEU A 344 -3.20 18.36 20.81
CA LEU A 344 -3.81 17.77 21.99
C LEU A 344 -3.38 16.31 22.17
N HIS A 345 -3.46 15.49 21.11
CA HIS A 345 -3.01 14.10 21.12
C HIS A 345 -1.56 13.98 21.59
N GLN A 346 -0.68 14.78 21.00
CA GLN A 346 0.76 14.72 21.26
C GLN A 346 1.12 15.19 22.66
N SER A 347 0.27 16.01 23.29
CA SER A 347 0.38 16.44 24.68
C SER A 347 -0.04 15.39 25.73
N GLY A 348 -0.40 14.18 25.30
CA GLY A 348 -0.82 13.09 26.19
C GLY A 348 -2.34 12.97 26.37
N GLN A 349 -3.11 13.89 25.78
CA GLN A 349 -4.57 13.95 25.91
C GLN A 349 -5.25 13.25 24.73
N SER A 350 -5.14 11.92 24.67
CA SER A 350 -5.73 11.12 23.59
C SER A 350 -7.20 10.78 23.85
N SER A 351 -8.02 10.92 22.82
CA SER A 351 -9.44 10.55 22.78
C SER A 351 -9.87 10.19 21.36
N SER A 352 -11.09 9.66 21.19
CA SER A 352 -11.68 9.36 19.88
C SER A 352 -11.60 10.56 18.92
N TYR A 353 -11.90 11.76 19.42
CA TYR A 353 -11.78 13.02 18.68
C TYR A 353 -10.35 13.26 18.16
N THR A 354 -9.33 13.03 18.98
CA THR A 354 -7.94 13.23 18.54
C THR A 354 -7.49 12.22 17.48
N TYR A 355 -7.98 10.98 17.55
CA TYR A 355 -7.75 9.97 16.52
C TYR A 355 -8.50 10.30 15.22
N GLU A 356 -9.69 10.89 15.30
CA GLU A 356 -10.43 11.37 14.13
C GLU A 356 -9.71 12.56 13.46
N CYS A 357 -9.12 13.46 14.25
CA CYS A 357 -8.25 14.52 13.72
C CYS A 357 -7.02 13.96 13.01
N ARG A 358 -6.38 12.91 13.57
CA ARG A 358 -5.26 12.20 12.90
C ARG A 358 -5.72 11.53 11.60
N ALA A 359 -6.90 10.92 11.59
CA ALA A 359 -7.52 10.34 10.41
C ALA A 359 -7.82 11.39 9.31
N ARG A 360 -8.30 12.58 9.69
CA ARG A 360 -8.46 13.71 8.75
C ARG A 360 -7.11 14.22 8.23
N LEU A 361 -6.08 14.27 9.07
CA LEU A 361 -4.71 14.60 8.61
C LEU A 361 -4.16 13.57 7.61
N ILE A 362 -4.47 12.29 7.79
CA ILE A 362 -4.15 11.24 6.80
C ILE A 362 -4.83 11.59 5.47
N ILE A 363 -6.15 11.83 5.46
CA ILE A 363 -6.89 12.20 4.25
C ILE A 363 -6.28 13.43 3.57
N HIS A 364 -5.94 14.47 4.34
CA HIS A 364 -5.26 15.66 3.82
C HIS A 364 -3.95 15.30 3.12
N ASN A 365 -3.08 14.54 3.78
CA ASN A 365 -1.80 14.15 3.21
C ASN A 365 -2.00 13.31 1.94
N PHE A 366 -2.98 12.40 1.92
CA PHE A 366 -3.34 11.65 0.71
C PHE A 366 -3.78 12.57 -0.43
N ASP A 367 -4.60 13.59 -0.13
CA ASP A 367 -5.05 14.56 -1.13
C ASP A 367 -3.91 15.41 -1.71
N VAL A 368 -2.96 15.85 -0.88
CA VAL A 368 -1.73 16.52 -1.34
C VAL A 368 -0.97 15.65 -2.33
N PHE A 369 -0.82 14.36 -2.03
CA PHE A 369 -0.13 13.44 -2.93
C PHE A 369 -0.91 13.19 -4.21
N ARG A 370 -2.24 13.00 -4.14
CA ARG A 370 -3.11 12.89 -5.32
C ARG A 370 -2.93 14.11 -6.22
N TYR A 371 -3.03 15.31 -5.66
CA TYR A 371 -2.91 16.55 -6.42
C TYR A 371 -1.55 16.64 -7.15
N ASN A 372 -0.47 16.24 -6.47
CA ASN A 372 0.89 16.33 -7.00
C ASN A 372 1.32 15.14 -7.87
N ALA A 373 0.60 14.02 -7.84
CA ALA A 373 0.83 12.87 -8.71
C ALA A 373 0.12 12.98 -10.07
N ARG A 374 -0.91 13.84 -10.16
CA ARG A 374 -1.72 14.05 -11.37
C ARG A 374 -0.96 14.70 -12.51
#